data_AF-A0A7R9LZK6-F1
#
_entry.id   AF-A0A7R9LZK6-F1
#
_cell.length_a   1.000
_cell.length_b   1.000
_cell.length_c   1.000
_cell.angle_alpha   90.00
_cell.angle_beta   90.00
_cell.angle_gamma   90.00
#
_symmetry.space_group_name_H-M   'P 1'
#
loop_
_entity.id
_entity.type
_entity.pdbx_description
1 polymer ?
#
loop_
_entity_poly.entity_id
_entity_poly.type
_entity_poly.pdbx_seq_one_letter_code
_entity_poly.pdbx_strand_id
1 'polypeptide(L)'
;MDTDKIKVFGAKVKVDSIAKVAEIELAEKEKMKDKVDLILKHNINVFINRQLIYNYPEQLFSDAGVMAIEHADFDGIERLALVTGGEIVSTFGNPEKVRLGQCDLIEEIMIGEDKLLKFSGVPLGEACTIVLRGATQQILDEAERSLHDA
;
A
#
# COMPACT_ATOMS: atom_id res chain seq x y z
N MET A 1 7.95 9.71 12.56
CA MET A 1 7.85 8.28 12.20
C MET A 1 6.99 7.59 13.25
N ASP A 2 5.90 6.93 12.86
CA ASP A 2 5.14 5.90 13.62
C ASP A 2 3.71 6.13 14.13
N THR A 3 3.09 7.30 14.06
CA THR A 3 1.70 7.46 14.61
C THR A 3 0.59 6.97 13.69
N ASP A 4 0.82 6.93 12.38
CA ASP A 4 -0.20 6.62 11.37
C ASP A 4 -0.04 5.22 10.78
N LYS A 5 0.47 4.28 11.57
CA LYS A 5 0.33 2.87 11.25
C LYS A 5 -1.15 2.50 11.40
N ILE A 6 -1.73 1.85 10.39
CA ILE A 6 -3.00 1.13 10.52
C ILE A 6 -2.71 -0.17 11.27
N LYS A 7 -2.30 -0.03 12.53
CA LYS A 7 -1.95 -1.15 13.41
C LYS A 7 -2.61 -0.95 14.76
N VAL A 8 -3.03 -2.05 15.36
CA VAL A 8 -3.35 -2.09 16.79
C VAL A 8 -2.02 -1.88 17.51
N PHE A 9 -1.85 -0.72 18.15
CA PHE A 9 -0.70 -0.50 19.01
C PHE A 9 -0.84 -1.45 20.20
N GLY A 10 0.16 -2.33 20.40
CA GLY A 10 0.17 -3.27 21.51
C GLY A 10 0.34 -2.54 22.86
N ALA A 11 -0.75 -1.99 23.39
CA ALA A 11 -0.83 -1.48 24.74
C ALA A 11 -1.34 -2.60 25.65
N LYS A 12 -0.59 -2.92 26.71
CA LYS A 12 -1.09 -3.82 27.76
C LYS A 12 -2.09 -3.04 28.61
N VAL A 13 -3.38 -3.20 28.31
CA VAL A 13 -4.45 -2.63 29.12
C VAL A 13 -4.92 -3.68 30.12
N LYS A 14 -4.83 -3.36 31.42
CA LYS A 14 -5.48 -4.14 32.47
C LYS A 14 -6.87 -3.57 32.70
N VAL A 15 -7.88 -4.42 32.62
CA VAL A 15 -9.30 -4.05 32.79
C VAL A 15 -9.92 -4.91 33.87
N ASP A 16 -10.78 -4.27 34.68
CA ASP A 16 -11.39 -4.88 35.87
C ASP A 16 -12.75 -5.53 35.56
N SER A 17 -13.29 -5.33 34.37
CA SER A 17 -14.60 -5.87 33.97
C SER A 17 -14.70 -6.11 32.46
N ILE A 18 -15.57 -7.04 32.07
CA ILE A 18 -15.85 -7.38 30.66
C ILE A 18 -16.45 -6.18 29.91
N ALA A 19 -17.25 -5.34 30.60
CA ALA A 19 -17.83 -4.14 30.00
C ALA A 19 -16.75 -3.15 29.52
N LYS A 20 -15.70 -2.93 30.32
CA LYS A 20 -14.58 -2.07 29.93
C LYS A 20 -13.79 -2.63 28.73
N VAL A 21 -13.71 -3.96 28.58
CA VAL A 21 -13.08 -4.58 27.40
C VAL A 21 -13.84 -4.19 26.14
N ALA A 22 -15.17 -4.35 26.16
CA ALA A 22 -16.01 -4.02 25.01
C ALA A 22 -15.95 -2.53 24.63
N GLU A 23 -15.92 -1.63 25.62
CA GLU A 23 -15.74 -0.19 25.38
C GLU A 23 -14.41 0.13 24.69
N ILE A 24 -13.32 -0.52 25.12
CA ILE A 24 -11.99 -0.32 24.51
C ILE A 24 -11.96 -0.84 23.07
N GLU A 25 -12.50 -2.03 22.82
CA GLU A 25 -12.58 -2.60 21.47
C GLU A 25 -13.37 -1.69 20.52
N LEU A 26 -14.47 -1.11 21.00
CA LEU A 26 -15.30 -0.21 20.22
C LEU A 26 -14.57 1.10 19.92
N ALA A 27 -13.89 1.67 20.91
CA ALA A 27 -13.06 2.86 20.74
C ALA A 27 -11.88 2.63 19.79
N GLU A 28 -11.28 1.44 19.77
CA GLU A 28 -10.22 1.09 18.79
C GLU A 28 -10.76 0.97 17.37
N LYS A 29 -11.94 0.34 17.21
CA LYS A 29 -12.61 0.26 15.90
C LYS A 29 -12.98 1.64 15.38
N GLU A 30 -13.54 2.52 16.21
CA GLU A 30 -13.84 3.90 15.82
C GLU A 30 -12.58 4.66 15.37
N LYS A 31 -11.47 4.55 16.12
CA LYS A 31 -10.19 5.15 15.71
C LYS A 31 -9.69 4.64 14.36
N MET A 32 -9.88 3.35 14.07
CA MET A 32 -9.51 2.79 12.75
C MET A 32 -10.41 3.34 11.65
N LYS A 33 -11.71 3.41 11.91
CA LYS A 33 -12.69 3.98 10.97
C LYS A 33 -12.38 5.45 10.68
N ASP A 34 -12.14 6.27 11.70
CA ASP A 34 -11.79 7.68 11.53
C ASP A 34 -10.53 7.86 10.67
N LYS A 35 -9.54 6.98 10.82
CA LYS A 35 -8.33 6.97 9.98
C LYS A 35 -8.63 6.62 8.53
N VAL A 36 -9.48 5.61 8.29
CA VAL A 36 -9.90 5.25 6.92
C VAL A 36 -10.69 6.41 6.31
N ASP A 37 -11.59 7.03 7.05
CA ASP A 37 -12.37 8.18 6.59
C ASP A 37 -11.46 9.36 6.22
N LEU A 38 -10.36 9.58 6.97
CA LEU A 38 -9.35 10.57 6.61
C LEU A 38 -8.67 10.25 5.29
N ILE A 39 -8.39 8.98 4.99
CA ILE A 39 -7.78 8.54 3.73
C ILE A 39 -8.79 8.67 2.57
N LEU A 40 -10.04 8.27 2.78
CA LEU A 40 -11.11 8.37 1.78
C LEU A 40 -11.39 9.83 1.37
N LYS A 41 -11.19 10.80 2.26
CA LYS A 41 -11.28 12.23 1.93
C LYS A 41 -10.28 12.71 0.87
N HIS A 42 -9.21 11.95 0.60
CA HIS A 42 -8.29 12.26 -0.50
C HIS A 42 -8.87 11.91 -1.87
N ASN A 43 -10.05 11.27 -1.94
CA ASN A 43 -10.72 10.89 -3.19
C ASN A 43 -9.85 9.98 -4.07
N ILE A 44 -9.25 8.96 -3.45
CA ILE A 44 -8.41 7.96 -4.10
C ILE A 44 -9.22 6.73 -4.52
N ASN A 45 -8.75 6.03 -5.54
CA ASN A 45 -9.30 4.74 -5.98
C ASN A 45 -8.43 3.54 -5.56
N VAL A 46 -7.13 3.76 -5.31
CA VAL A 46 -6.17 2.75 -4.86
C VAL A 46 -5.35 3.30 -3.72
N PHE A 47 -5.21 2.52 -2.65
CA PHE A 47 -4.39 2.81 -1.49
C PHE A 47 -3.27 1.77 -1.38
N ILE A 48 -2.01 2.23 -1.39
CA ILE A 48 -0.83 1.36 -1.28
C ILE A 48 -0.16 1.62 0.08
N ASN A 49 0.02 0.57 0.86
CA ASN A 49 0.66 0.61 2.17
C ASN A 49 1.83 -0.37 2.24
N ARG A 50 2.90 0.07 2.90
CA ARG A 50 4.09 -0.76 3.17
C ARG A 50 3.83 -1.90 4.14
N GLN A 51 2.81 -1.74 4.97
CA GLN A 51 2.52 -2.64 6.08
C GLN A 51 1.20 -3.35 5.84
N LEU A 52 1.00 -4.45 6.56
CA LEU A 52 -0.28 -5.13 6.67
C LEU A 52 -1.39 -4.12 7.02
N ILE A 53 -2.53 -4.26 6.36
CA ILE A 53 -3.80 -3.61 6.64
C ILE A 53 -4.69 -4.66 7.31
N TYR A 54 -5.36 -4.30 8.40
CA TYR A 54 -6.25 -5.24 9.09
C TYR A 54 -7.57 -5.38 8.33
N ASN A 55 -8.23 -6.53 8.49
CA ASN A 55 -9.47 -6.87 7.78
C ASN A 55 -10.58 -5.81 7.95
N TYR A 56 -10.69 -5.15 9.11
CA TYR A 56 -11.74 -4.16 9.34
C TYR A 56 -11.52 -2.88 8.50
N PRO A 57 -10.35 -2.21 8.55
CA PRO A 57 -10.00 -1.17 7.59
C PRO A 57 -10.10 -1.59 6.11
N GLU A 58 -9.64 -2.80 5.78
CA GLU A 58 -9.70 -3.32 4.41
C GLU A 58 -11.15 -3.44 3.91
N GLN A 59 -12.05 -3.94 4.76
CA GLN A 59 -13.48 -3.98 4.47
C GLN A 59 -14.03 -2.57 4.23
N LEU A 60 -13.66 -1.59 5.05
CA LEU A 60 -14.11 -0.20 4.87
C LEU A 60 -13.62 0.41 3.54
N PHE A 61 -12.39 0.10 3.12
CA PHE A 61 -11.89 0.50 1.79
C PHE A 61 -12.68 -0.17 0.67
N SER A 62 -12.95 -1.47 0.78
CA SER A 62 -13.74 -2.23 -0.19
C SER A 62 -15.18 -1.70 -0.32
N ASP A 63 -15.83 -1.40 0.81
CA ASP A 63 -17.18 -0.81 0.86
C ASP A 63 -17.21 0.59 0.21
N ALA A 64 -16.10 1.33 0.25
CA ALA A 64 -15.93 2.61 -0.41
C ALA A 64 -15.46 2.51 -1.87
N GLY A 65 -15.24 1.30 -2.39
CA GLY A 65 -14.76 1.05 -3.76
C GLY A 65 -13.27 1.37 -3.96
N VAL A 66 -12.48 1.39 -2.88
CA VAL A 66 -11.03 1.64 -2.91
C VAL A 66 -10.28 0.32 -2.80
N MET A 67 -9.38 0.06 -3.75
CA MET A 67 -8.50 -1.10 -3.71
C MET A 67 -7.36 -0.86 -2.72
N ALA A 68 -7.17 -1.77 -1.76
CA ALA A 68 -6.05 -1.72 -0.83
C ALA A 68 -4.94 -2.70 -1.28
N ILE A 69 -3.71 -2.20 -1.38
CA ILE A 69 -2.50 -2.98 -1.63
C ILE A 69 -1.64 -2.87 -0.37
N GLU A 70 -1.33 -4.01 0.23
CA GLU A 70 -0.50 -4.09 1.43
C GLU A 70 0.85 -4.76 1.14
N HIS A 71 1.75 -4.74 2.14
CA HIS A 71 3.06 -5.38 2.04
C HIS A 71 3.93 -4.91 0.86
N ALA A 72 3.68 -3.70 0.35
CA ALA A 72 4.49 -3.13 -0.71
C ALA A 72 5.93 -2.85 -0.20
N ASP A 73 6.90 -3.25 -1.01
CA ASP A 73 8.32 -3.06 -0.74
C ASP A 73 8.70 -1.58 -0.80
N PHE A 74 9.79 -1.22 -0.14
CA PHE A 74 10.21 0.19 -0.06
C PHE A 74 10.61 0.73 -1.44
N ASP A 75 11.49 0.00 -2.12
CA ASP A 75 12.03 0.38 -3.42
C ASP A 75 10.92 0.46 -4.48
N GLY A 76 9.97 -0.48 -4.46
CA GLY A 76 8.78 -0.47 -5.31
C GLY A 76 7.91 0.76 -5.11
N ILE A 77 7.66 1.18 -3.87
CA ILE A 77 6.88 2.41 -3.61
C ILE A 77 7.62 3.66 -4.05
N GLU A 78 8.93 3.75 -3.82
CA GLU A 78 9.72 4.90 -4.30
C GLU A 78 9.70 5.01 -5.82
N ARG A 79 9.88 3.88 -6.52
CA ARG A 79 9.76 3.83 -7.98
C ARG A 79 8.36 4.22 -8.44
N LEU A 80 7.30 3.68 -7.80
CA LEU A 80 5.92 4.03 -8.13
C LEU A 80 5.64 5.52 -7.92
N ALA A 81 6.08 6.10 -6.80
CA ALA A 81 5.93 7.53 -6.52
C ALA A 81 6.59 8.39 -7.60
N LEU A 82 7.81 8.04 -8.01
CA LEU A 82 8.54 8.74 -9.07
C LEU A 82 7.80 8.69 -10.42
N VAL A 83 7.32 7.51 -10.83
CA VAL A 83 6.76 7.32 -12.18
C VAL A 83 5.31 7.80 -12.28
N THR A 84 4.53 7.65 -11.20
CA THR A 84 3.14 8.16 -11.12
C THR A 84 3.07 9.63 -10.76
N GLY A 85 4.18 10.22 -10.27
CA GLY A 85 4.25 11.58 -9.76
C GLY A 85 3.59 11.79 -8.40
N GLY A 86 3.25 10.71 -7.68
CA GLY A 86 2.68 10.77 -6.34
C GLY A 86 3.72 11.04 -5.25
N GLU A 87 3.26 11.50 -4.09
CA GLU A 87 4.10 11.69 -2.91
C GLU A 87 3.86 10.59 -1.88
N ILE A 88 4.94 10.07 -1.29
CA ILE A 88 4.84 9.11 -0.19
C ILE A 88 4.51 9.87 1.09
N VAL A 89 3.29 9.69 1.58
CA VAL A 89 2.81 10.36 2.78
C VAL A 89 2.84 9.45 3.99
N SER A 90 3.10 10.05 5.16
CA SER A 90 3.03 9.37 6.46
C SER A 90 1.91 9.90 7.34
N THR A 91 1.18 10.94 6.92
CA THR A 91 0.08 11.56 7.66
C THR A 91 -1.06 11.91 6.70
N PHE A 92 -2.32 11.67 7.10
CA PHE A 92 -3.48 11.81 6.21
C PHE A 92 -4.35 13.05 6.47
N GLY A 93 -3.96 13.92 7.40
CA GLY A 93 -4.82 15.00 7.90
C GLY A 93 -5.09 16.17 6.95
N ASN A 94 -4.27 16.39 5.92
CA ASN A 94 -4.38 17.54 5.01
C ASN A 94 -4.40 17.09 3.54
N PRO A 95 -5.57 16.77 2.95
CA PRO A 95 -5.66 16.31 1.57
C PRO A 95 -5.10 17.28 0.53
N GLU A 96 -5.32 18.59 0.69
CA GLU A 96 -4.84 19.61 -0.26
C GLU A 96 -3.31 19.70 -0.41
N LYS A 97 -2.55 19.13 0.53
CA LYS A 97 -1.08 19.17 0.49
C LYS A 97 -0.45 17.91 -0.11
N VAL A 98 -1.27 16.91 -0.46
CA VAL A 98 -0.78 15.62 -0.95
C VAL A 98 -0.89 15.56 -2.45
N ARG A 99 0.22 15.25 -3.12
CA ARG A 99 0.20 14.96 -4.55
C ARG A 99 -0.14 13.49 -4.76
N LEU A 100 -1.28 13.22 -5.40
CA LEU A 100 -1.69 11.87 -5.77
C LEU A 100 -0.95 11.39 -7.02
N GLY A 101 -0.55 10.12 -7.01
CA GLY A 101 -0.03 9.45 -8.20
C GLY A 101 -1.15 9.15 -9.19
N GLN A 102 -0.83 9.19 -10.49
CA GLN A 102 -1.77 8.84 -11.55
C GLN A 102 -1.20 7.73 -12.45
N CYS A 103 -2.09 6.87 -12.93
CA CYS A 103 -1.83 5.89 -13.98
C CYS A 103 -3.15 5.57 -14.70
N ASP A 104 -3.08 5.20 -15.98
CA ASP A 104 -4.28 4.89 -16.77
C ASP A 104 -4.92 3.56 -16.38
N LEU A 105 -4.11 2.55 -16.06
CA LEU A 105 -4.59 1.19 -15.78
C LEU A 105 -3.76 0.49 -14.71
N ILE A 106 -4.46 -0.14 -13.77
CA ILE A 106 -3.89 -1.07 -12.79
C ILE A 106 -4.58 -2.41 -13.00
N GLU A 107 -3.81 -3.46 -13.28
CA GLU A 107 -4.32 -4.80 -13.53
C GLU A 107 -3.48 -5.87 -12.80
N GLU A 108 -4.14 -6.91 -12.29
CA GLU A 108 -3.46 -8.13 -11.87
C GLU A 108 -3.17 -8.98 -13.11
N ILE A 109 -1.89 -9.22 -13.37
CA ILE A 109 -1.42 -10.07 -14.47
C ILE A 109 -0.74 -11.32 -13.90
N MET A 110 -0.84 -12.42 -14.65
CA MET A 110 -0.12 -13.64 -14.36
C MET A 110 1.07 -13.78 -15.30
N ILE A 111 2.28 -13.80 -14.76
CA ILE A 111 3.50 -14.05 -15.54
C ILE A 111 4.10 -15.38 -15.06
N GLY A 112 3.85 -16.44 -15.83
CA GLY A 112 4.22 -17.78 -15.40
C GLY A 112 3.29 -18.30 -14.32
N GLU A 113 3.83 -18.52 -13.13
CA GLU A 113 3.09 -18.99 -11.96
C GLU A 113 2.82 -17.85 -10.95
N ASP A 114 3.47 -16.71 -11.13
CA ASP A 114 3.37 -15.57 -10.22
C ASP A 114 2.30 -14.57 -10.68
N LYS A 115 1.59 -14.01 -9.71
CA LYS A 115 0.65 -12.90 -9.88
C LYS A 115 1.36 -11.59 -9.54
N LEU A 116 1.23 -10.61 -10.43
CA LEU A 116 1.85 -9.30 -10.30
C LEU A 116 0.82 -8.21 -10.56
N LEU A 117 0.99 -7.06 -9.91
CA LEU A 117 0.23 -5.85 -10.23
C LEU A 117 1.02 -5.02 -11.23
N LYS A 118 0.39 -4.73 -12.37
CA LYS A 118 0.98 -3.92 -13.43
C LYS A 118 0.30 -2.57 -13.48
N PHE A 119 1.12 -1.52 -13.35
CA PHE A 119 0.72 -0.13 -13.49
C PHE A 119 1.12 0.35 -14.89
N SER A 120 0.14 0.77 -15.71
CA SER A 120 0.35 1.20 -17.09
C SER A 120 -0.18 2.62 -17.31
N GLY A 121 0.37 3.32 -18.31
CA GLY A 121 -0.04 4.70 -18.62
C GLY A 121 0.35 5.67 -17.52
N VAL A 122 1.60 5.57 -17.04
CA VAL A 122 2.15 6.48 -16.03
C VAL A 122 2.62 7.79 -16.70
N PRO A 123 2.45 8.96 -16.05
CA PRO A 123 2.81 10.26 -16.63
C PRO A 123 4.29 10.37 -17.04
N LEU A 124 5.21 9.84 -16.24
CA LEU A 124 6.60 9.66 -16.63
C LEU A 124 6.71 8.37 -17.45
N GLY A 125 6.44 8.45 -18.75
CA GLY A 125 6.47 7.32 -19.71
C GLY A 125 7.85 6.68 -19.96
N GLU A 126 8.81 6.91 -19.06
CA GLU A 126 10.19 6.39 -19.13
C GLU A 126 10.38 5.17 -18.22
N ALA A 127 9.34 4.76 -17.48
CA ALA A 127 9.41 3.62 -16.59
C ALA A 127 9.21 2.29 -17.34
N CYS A 128 10.26 1.46 -17.34
CA CYS A 128 10.23 0.12 -17.92
C CYS A 128 10.54 -0.92 -16.83
N THR A 129 9.69 -1.94 -16.70
CA THR A 129 9.97 -3.10 -15.83
C THR A 129 10.27 -4.31 -16.71
N ILE A 130 11.44 -4.91 -16.53
CA ILE A 130 11.83 -6.15 -17.20
C ILE A 130 11.64 -7.30 -16.20
N VAL A 131 10.89 -8.33 -16.60
CA VAL A 131 10.69 -9.54 -15.78
C VAL A 131 11.61 -10.64 -16.30
N LEU A 132 12.61 -11.01 -15.50
CA LEU A 132 13.55 -12.07 -15.83
C LEU A 132 13.03 -13.42 -15.33
N ARG A 133 13.11 -14.43 -16.18
CA ARG A 133 12.75 -15.82 -15.84
C ARG A 133 13.86 -16.75 -16.30
N GLY A 134 14.30 -17.62 -15.39
CA GLY A 134 15.44 -18.50 -15.61
C GLY A 134 15.28 -19.77 -14.79
N ALA A 135 16.03 -20.81 -15.15
CA ALA A 135 15.95 -22.11 -14.50
C ALA A 135 16.59 -22.14 -13.10
N THR A 136 17.55 -21.25 -12.84
CA THR A 136 18.27 -21.16 -11.56
C THR A 136 18.52 -19.71 -11.18
N GLN A 137 18.66 -19.44 -9.87
CA GLN A 137 18.97 -18.10 -9.36
C GLN A 137 20.29 -17.56 -9.92
N GLN A 138 21.31 -18.42 -10.08
CA GLN A 138 22.60 -18.01 -10.64
C GLN A 138 22.50 -17.43 -12.06
N ILE A 139 21.63 -18.00 -12.90
CA ILE A 139 21.41 -17.50 -14.27
C ILE A 139 20.66 -16.16 -14.22
N LEU A 140 19.70 -16.01 -13.30
CA LEU A 140 18.95 -14.77 -13.11
C LEU A 140 19.86 -13.64 -12.63
N ASP A 141 20.72 -13.91 -11.64
CA ASP A 141 21.66 -12.93 -11.09
C ASP A 141 22.65 -12.45 -12.17
N GLU A 142 23.12 -13.35 -13.03
CA GLU A 142 24.01 -13.01 -14.15
C GLU A 142 23.28 -12.23 -15.26
N ALA A 143 22.02 -12.58 -15.55
CA ALA A 143 21.19 -11.86 -16.52
C ALA A 143 20.85 -10.44 -16.05
N GLU A 144 20.57 -10.26 -14.75
CA GLU A 144 20.36 -8.94 -14.14
C GLU A 144 21.60 -8.06 -14.30
N ARG A 145 22.79 -8.60 -13.99
CA ARG A 145 24.06 -7.88 -14.17
C ARG A 145 24.31 -7.52 -15.63
N SER A 146 24.12 -8.47 -16.54
CA SER A 146 24.32 -8.26 -17.98
C SER A 146 23.42 -7.17 -18.54
N LEU A 147 22.17 -7.07 -18.06
CA LEU A 147 21.24 -6.02 -18.47
C LEU A 147 21.55 -4.67 -17.82
N HIS A 148 22.08 -4.68 -16.61
CA HIS A 148 22.51 -3.46 -15.95
C HIS A 148 23.76 -2.84 -16.59
N ASP A 149 24.66 -3.68 -17.10
CA ASP A 149 25.92 -3.24 -17.75
C ASP A 149 25.75 -2.86 -19.24
N ALA A 150 24.64 -3.24 -19.88
CA ALA A 150 24.34 -2.98 -21.30
C ALA A 150 23.68 -1.62 -21.53
#